data_AF-A0A4Q5YAJ7-F1
#
_entry.id   AF-A0A4Q5YAJ7-F1
#
_cell.length_a   1.000
_cell.length_b   1.000
_cell.length_c   1.000
_cell.angle_alpha   90.00
_cell.angle_beta   90.00
_cell.angle_gamma   90.00
#
_symmetry.space_group_name_H-M   'P 1'
#
loop_
_entity.id
_entity.type
_entity.pdbx_description
1 polymer ?
#
loop_
_entity_poly.entity_id
_entity_poly.type
_entity_poly.pdbx_seq_one_letter_code
_entity_poly.pdbx_strand_id
1 'polypeptide(L)'
;MQKRLLALWKIFFFLFLFFSCSTFLQAQTIYYVSTTGNDVYDGTSWVTPFRTVQKALATATLAGTQIWVAKGTYYPDEVDGTNTNDRMASFAMKNGVALYGGFSGSETQLSQRNWKTYRTTLSGDIDQNDIANFTNNAGNSYHVVIASG
;
A
#
# COMPACT_ATOMS: atom_id res chain seq x y z
N MET A 1 63.01 12.49 -41.01
CA MET A 1 61.62 12.63 -41.53
C MET A 1 60.71 11.59 -40.89
N GLN A 2 60.42 11.71 -39.59
CA GLN A 2 59.56 10.79 -38.84
C GLN A 2 58.37 11.56 -38.24
N LYS A 3 57.29 11.82 -38.98
CA LYS A 3 56.05 12.40 -38.41
C LYS A 3 54.79 12.11 -39.24
N ARG A 4 54.48 10.87 -39.64
CA ARG A 4 53.18 10.55 -40.29
C ARG A 4 52.76 9.08 -40.11
N LEU A 5 52.42 8.62 -38.89
CA LEU A 5 51.81 7.27 -38.73
C LEU A 5 51.13 7.02 -37.36
N LEU A 6 50.44 8.02 -36.79
CA LEU A 6 49.84 7.90 -35.44
C LEU A 6 48.37 8.38 -35.35
N ALA A 7 47.59 8.35 -36.44
CA ALA A 7 46.25 8.95 -36.46
C ALA A 7 45.07 8.02 -36.74
N LEU A 8 45.22 6.69 -36.86
CA LEU A 8 44.13 5.84 -37.39
C LEU A 8 43.68 4.64 -36.55
N TRP A 9 44.17 4.44 -35.33
CA TRP A 9 43.62 3.38 -34.45
C TRP A 9 42.83 3.90 -33.23
N LYS A 10 42.92 5.18 -32.88
CA LYS A 10 42.08 5.75 -31.80
C LYS A 10 40.58 5.82 -32.15
N ILE A 11 40.21 5.53 -33.39
CA ILE A 11 38.82 5.56 -33.89
C ILE A 11 38.09 4.24 -33.62
N PHE A 12 38.79 3.13 -33.38
CA PHE A 12 38.15 1.83 -33.08
C PHE A 12 37.81 1.63 -31.59
N PHE A 13 38.22 2.57 -30.73
CA PHE A 13 37.88 2.58 -29.29
C PHE A 13 36.75 3.57 -28.96
N PHE A 14 35.96 3.96 -29.96
CA PHE A 14 34.84 4.89 -29.82
C PHE A 14 33.54 4.31 -30.39
N LEU A 15 33.40 2.98 -30.34
CA LEU A 15 32.24 2.29 -30.87
C LEU A 15 31.82 1.09 -29.99
N PHE A 16 31.82 1.21 -28.66
CA PHE A 16 31.11 0.26 -27.79
C PHE A 16 30.89 0.81 -26.37
N LEU A 17 30.26 1.97 -26.24
CA LEU A 17 29.72 2.41 -24.95
C LEU A 17 28.37 3.10 -25.12
N PHE A 18 27.46 2.48 -25.88
CA PHE A 18 26.04 2.64 -25.56
C PHE A 18 25.75 1.69 -24.39
N PHE A 19 26.17 2.12 -23.19
CA PHE A 19 25.61 1.59 -21.95
C PHE A 19 24.15 2.01 -21.96
N SER A 20 23.30 1.22 -22.61
CA SER A 20 21.86 1.39 -22.53
C SER A 20 21.51 1.20 -21.06
N CYS A 21 21.40 2.32 -20.34
CA CYS A 21 20.76 2.35 -19.05
C CYS A 21 19.28 2.05 -19.33
N SER A 22 18.96 0.76 -19.40
CA SER A 22 17.58 0.31 -19.50
C SER A 22 16.90 0.73 -18.22
N THR A 23 16.18 1.86 -18.27
CA THR A 23 15.31 2.28 -17.18
C THR A 23 14.19 1.25 -17.08
N PHE A 24 14.19 0.44 -16.02
CA PHE A 24 13.04 -0.37 -15.70
C PHE A 24 11.89 0.56 -15.31
N LEU A 25 10.86 0.66 -16.15
CA LEU A 25 9.56 1.21 -15.76
C LEU A 25 8.92 0.20 -14.80
N GLN A 26 9.18 0.34 -13.51
CA GLN A 26 8.45 -0.44 -12.51
C GLN A 26 7.02 0.09 -12.47
N ALA A 27 6.07 -0.76 -12.87
CA ALA A 27 4.66 -0.44 -12.68
C ALA A 27 4.38 -0.24 -11.18
N GLN A 28 3.60 0.79 -10.85
CA GLN A 28 3.18 1.07 -9.49
C GLN A 28 2.47 -0.16 -8.90
N THR A 29 3.02 -0.75 -7.83
CA THR A 29 2.35 -1.85 -7.11
C THR A 29 1.18 -1.27 -6.31
N ILE A 30 -0.01 -1.84 -6.50
CA ILE A 30 -1.25 -1.42 -5.82
C ILE A 30 -1.90 -2.66 -5.22
N TYR A 31 -2.21 -2.61 -3.93
CA TYR A 31 -3.08 -3.57 -3.27
C TYR A 31 -4.44 -2.93 -2.97
N TYR A 32 -5.50 -3.71 -3.11
CA TYR A 32 -6.88 -3.29 -2.97
C TYR A 32 -7.51 -3.94 -1.74
N VAL A 33 -8.25 -3.15 -0.96
CA VAL A 33 -8.88 -3.58 0.28
C VAL A 33 -10.37 -3.23 0.24
N SER A 34 -11.23 -4.18 0.58
CA SER A 34 -12.68 -4.00 0.68
C SER A 34 -13.24 -4.84 1.82
N THR A 35 -14.22 -4.32 2.56
CA THR A 35 -14.92 -5.09 3.61
C THR A 35 -15.63 -6.34 3.08
N THR A 36 -15.89 -6.41 1.77
CA THR A 36 -16.47 -7.59 1.11
C THR A 36 -15.41 -8.54 0.50
N GLY A 37 -14.13 -8.24 0.70
CA GLY A 37 -13.00 -9.03 0.18
C GLY A 37 -12.70 -10.29 0.99
N ASN A 38 -11.55 -10.90 0.70
CA ASN A 38 -11.03 -12.05 1.45
C ASN A 38 -9.51 -11.97 1.54
N ASP A 39 -8.93 -12.21 2.72
CA ASP A 39 -7.48 -12.14 2.91
C ASP A 39 -6.71 -13.33 2.31
N VAL A 40 -7.42 -14.33 1.77
CA VAL A 40 -6.87 -15.40 0.92
C VAL A 40 -6.62 -14.93 -0.51
N TYR A 41 -7.27 -13.85 -0.95
CA TYR A 41 -7.03 -13.29 -2.28
C TYR A 41 -5.64 -12.66 -2.39
N ASP A 42 -5.25 -12.34 -3.62
CA ASP A 42 -3.96 -11.70 -3.90
C ASP A 42 -3.97 -10.18 -3.67
N GLY A 43 -5.18 -9.59 -3.55
CA GLY A 43 -5.37 -8.18 -3.33
C GLY A 43 -4.95 -7.30 -4.51
N THR A 44 -4.75 -7.84 -5.72
CA THR A 44 -4.20 -7.08 -6.86
C THR A 44 -5.27 -6.42 -7.73
N SER A 45 -6.55 -6.58 -7.38
CA SER A 45 -7.68 -5.96 -8.07
C SER A 45 -8.87 -5.72 -7.14
N TRP A 46 -9.82 -4.90 -7.58
CA TRP A 46 -11.13 -4.77 -6.91
C TRP A 46 -12.02 -6.02 -7.00
N VAL A 47 -11.72 -6.98 -7.89
CA VAL A 47 -12.45 -8.26 -8.00
C VAL A 47 -12.02 -9.23 -6.91
N THR A 48 -10.73 -9.23 -6.57
CA THR A 48 -10.10 -10.09 -5.56
C THR A 48 -9.39 -9.25 -4.48
N PRO A 49 -10.08 -8.30 -3.81
CA PRO A 49 -9.43 -7.43 -2.84
C PRO A 49 -9.18 -8.18 -1.52
N PHE A 50 -8.14 -7.79 -0.79
CA PHE A 50 -8.02 -8.19 0.61
C PHE A 50 -9.24 -7.70 1.40
N ARG A 51 -9.57 -8.40 2.47
CA ARG A 51 -10.64 -7.99 3.38
C ARG A 51 -10.16 -6.95 4.36
N THR A 52 -8.93 -7.10 4.86
CA THR A 52 -8.38 -6.32 5.97
C THR A 52 -7.22 -5.44 5.52
N VAL A 53 -7.05 -4.30 6.20
CA VAL A 53 -5.94 -3.38 5.91
C VAL A 53 -4.61 -3.98 6.41
N GLN A 54 -4.63 -4.79 7.46
CA GLN A 54 -3.46 -5.44 8.04
C GLN A 54 -2.89 -6.46 7.08
N LYS A 55 -3.74 -7.22 6.37
CA LYS A 55 -3.26 -8.11 5.32
C LYS A 55 -2.53 -7.34 4.22
N ALA A 56 -3.12 -6.25 3.74
CA ALA A 56 -2.48 -5.40 2.73
C ALA A 56 -1.17 -4.77 3.22
N LEU A 57 -1.14 -4.25 4.45
CA LEU A 57 0.07 -3.70 5.07
C LEU A 57 1.14 -4.77 5.23
N ALA A 58 0.80 -5.97 5.69
CA ALA A 58 1.72 -7.10 5.82
C ALA A 58 2.34 -7.50 4.46
N THR A 59 1.51 -7.56 3.41
CA THR A 59 1.92 -7.90 2.04
C THR A 59 2.73 -6.79 1.35
N ALA A 60 2.50 -5.52 1.67
CA ALA A 60 3.24 -4.40 1.11
C ALA A 60 4.68 -4.34 1.65
N THR A 61 5.62 -5.00 0.97
CA THR A 61 7.04 -5.04 1.36
C THR A 61 7.92 -4.06 0.60
N LEU A 62 7.46 -3.57 -0.55
CA LEU A 62 8.23 -2.69 -1.43
C LEU A 62 7.91 -1.21 -1.17
N ALA A 63 8.95 -0.39 -1.06
CA ALA A 63 8.79 1.07 -1.07
C ALA A 63 8.14 1.51 -2.39
N GLY A 64 7.30 2.54 -2.30
CA GLY A 64 6.46 3.00 -3.39
C GLY A 64 5.11 2.31 -3.45
N THR A 65 4.87 1.16 -2.78
CA THR A 65 3.58 0.45 -2.82
C THR A 65 2.42 1.34 -2.37
N GLN A 66 1.28 1.24 -3.07
CA GLN A 66 0.04 1.87 -2.66
C GLN A 66 -0.96 0.82 -2.18
N ILE A 67 -1.75 1.19 -1.17
CA ILE A 67 -2.88 0.41 -0.69
C ILE A 67 -4.12 1.28 -0.87
N TRP A 68 -5.06 0.82 -1.69
CA TRP A 68 -6.32 1.50 -1.98
C TRP A 68 -7.44 0.81 -1.21
N VAL A 69 -8.10 1.57 -0.34
CA VAL A 69 -9.09 1.06 0.61
C VAL A 69 -10.46 1.58 0.21
N ALA A 70 -11.38 0.66 -0.08
CA ALA A 70 -12.77 0.98 -0.34
C ALA A 70 -13.44 1.59 0.89
N LYS A 71 -14.56 2.29 0.67
CA LYS A 71 -15.43 2.77 1.74
C LYS A 71 -15.75 1.65 2.74
N GLY A 72 -15.84 2.00 4.02
CA GLY A 72 -16.09 1.04 5.08
C GLY A 72 -15.32 1.37 6.34
N THR A 73 -15.56 0.57 7.38
CA THR A 73 -14.82 0.62 8.65
C THR A 73 -13.94 -0.61 8.73
N TYR A 74 -12.69 -0.42 9.12
CA TYR A 74 -11.69 -1.47 9.26
C TYR A 74 -11.11 -1.39 10.67
N TYR A 75 -10.82 -2.55 11.25
CA TYR A 75 -10.39 -2.71 12.64
C TYR A 75 -9.01 -3.39 12.69
N PRO A 76 -8.08 -2.92 13.55
CA PRO A 76 -6.68 -3.36 13.56
C PRO A 76 -6.46 -4.77 14.12
N ASP A 77 -7.47 -5.36 14.76
CA ASP A 77 -7.47 -6.72 15.33
C ASP A 77 -8.07 -7.78 14.38
N GLU A 78 -8.66 -7.35 13.26
CA GLU A 78 -9.25 -8.25 12.27
C GLU A 78 -8.24 -8.69 11.19
N VAL A 79 -7.96 -9.99 11.09
CA VAL A 79 -7.10 -10.55 10.02
C VAL A 79 -7.49 -12.00 9.71
N ASP A 80 -7.48 -12.39 8.44
CA ASP A 80 -7.68 -13.78 7.99
C ASP A 80 -8.96 -14.45 8.56
N GLY A 81 -10.05 -13.70 8.67
CA GLY A 81 -11.32 -14.22 9.22
C GLY A 81 -11.44 -14.15 10.74
N THR A 82 -10.36 -13.80 11.44
CA THR A 82 -10.28 -13.79 12.90
C THR A 82 -10.35 -12.38 13.45
N ASN A 83 -10.89 -12.27 14.66
CA ASN A 83 -10.83 -11.08 15.52
C ASN A 83 -10.08 -11.50 16.79
N THR A 84 -8.98 -10.81 17.11
CA THR A 84 -8.13 -11.15 18.26
C THR A 84 -8.58 -10.49 19.56
N ASN A 85 -9.41 -9.44 19.50
CA ASN A 85 -9.72 -8.53 20.62
C ASN A 85 -8.45 -8.03 21.33
N ASP A 86 -7.32 -7.97 20.62
CA ASP A 86 -6.06 -7.50 21.20
C ASP A 86 -6.00 -5.97 21.17
N ARG A 87 -6.02 -5.36 22.34
CA ARG A 87 -5.94 -3.90 22.50
C ARG A 87 -4.59 -3.31 22.08
N MET A 88 -3.56 -4.14 21.90
CA MET A 88 -2.28 -3.73 21.32
C MET A 88 -2.31 -3.70 19.79
N ALA A 89 -3.36 -4.21 19.15
CA ALA A 89 -3.48 -4.21 17.71
C ALA A 89 -3.60 -2.77 17.17
N SER A 90 -2.80 -2.46 16.15
CA SER A 90 -2.78 -1.17 15.45
C SER A 90 -2.51 -1.36 13.97
N PHE A 91 -2.93 -0.41 13.13
CA PHE A 91 -2.48 -0.33 11.75
C PHE A 91 -1.02 0.15 11.73
N ALA A 92 -0.08 -0.78 11.54
CA ALA A 92 1.34 -0.48 11.49
C ALA A 92 1.77 0.01 10.10
N MET A 93 2.01 1.32 9.98
CA MET A 93 2.46 1.94 8.73
C MET A 93 3.89 1.54 8.41
N LYS A 94 4.15 1.26 7.13
CA LYS A 94 5.46 0.90 6.61
C LYS A 94 6.10 2.05 5.85
N ASN A 95 7.42 2.22 6.02
CA ASN A 95 8.19 3.22 5.31
C ASN A 95 8.06 3.05 3.78
N GLY A 96 7.68 4.13 3.11
CA GLY A 96 7.47 4.13 1.65
C GLY A 96 6.17 3.47 1.18
N VAL A 97 5.27 3.03 2.07
CA VAL A 97 3.94 2.51 1.69
C VAL A 97 2.89 3.59 1.89
N ALA A 98 2.12 3.88 0.84
CA ALA A 98 1.03 4.84 0.90
C ALA A 98 -0.32 4.14 1.12
N LEU A 99 -1.11 4.62 2.09
CA LEU A 99 -2.45 4.12 2.37
C LEU A 99 -3.49 5.18 2.00
N TYR A 100 -4.43 4.81 1.12
CA TYR A 100 -5.43 5.72 0.58
C TYR A 100 -6.84 5.15 0.76
N GLY A 101 -7.66 5.80 1.58
CA GLY A 101 -9.11 5.56 1.63
C GLY A 101 -9.86 6.46 0.64
N GLY A 102 -11.16 6.21 0.43
CA GLY A 102 -11.96 7.07 -0.45
C GLY A 102 -12.41 6.44 -1.77
N PHE A 103 -12.43 5.11 -1.87
CA PHE A 103 -12.77 4.40 -3.11
C PHE A 103 -14.15 3.71 -3.03
N SER A 104 -14.88 3.66 -4.13
CA SER A 104 -16.09 2.84 -4.25
C SER A 104 -15.81 1.37 -4.49
N GLY A 105 -14.63 1.04 -5.03
CA GLY A 105 -14.24 -0.33 -5.38
C GLY A 105 -14.31 -0.63 -6.87
N SER A 106 -14.15 0.39 -7.72
CA SER A 106 -14.19 0.25 -9.19
C SER A 106 -13.18 1.14 -9.91
N GLU A 107 -12.40 1.91 -9.17
CA GLU A 107 -11.48 2.91 -9.69
C GLU A 107 -10.24 2.27 -10.31
N THR A 108 -9.79 2.85 -11.41
CA THR A 108 -8.55 2.46 -12.11
C THR A 108 -7.43 3.48 -11.93
N GLN A 109 -7.73 4.65 -11.33
CA GLN A 109 -6.78 5.74 -11.13
C GLN A 109 -6.98 6.42 -9.77
N LEU A 110 -5.88 6.84 -9.15
CA LEU A 110 -5.91 7.51 -7.84
C LEU A 110 -6.74 8.80 -7.85
N SER A 111 -6.81 9.49 -9.00
CA SER A 111 -7.58 10.73 -9.19
C SER A 111 -9.10 10.54 -9.12
N GLN A 112 -9.60 9.31 -9.27
CA GLN A 112 -11.02 8.99 -9.17
C GLN A 112 -11.51 8.91 -7.71
N ARG A 113 -10.58 8.92 -6.75
CA ARG A 113 -10.86 8.85 -5.31
C ARG A 113 -11.75 10.01 -4.86
N ASN A 114 -12.80 9.68 -4.13
CA ASN A 114 -13.70 10.65 -3.53
C ASN A 114 -13.88 10.34 -2.04
N TRP A 115 -12.97 10.85 -1.20
CA TRP A 115 -12.96 10.62 0.25
C TRP A 115 -14.15 11.26 1.00
N LYS A 116 -14.86 12.21 0.38
CA LYS A 116 -16.07 12.80 0.98
C LYS A 116 -17.26 11.85 0.85
N THR A 117 -17.41 11.23 -0.33
CA THR A 117 -18.52 10.32 -0.62
C THR A 117 -18.23 8.90 -0.14
N TYR A 118 -17.01 8.39 -0.38
CA TYR A 118 -16.62 7.01 -0.11
C TYR A 118 -15.76 6.91 1.15
N ARG A 119 -16.31 7.36 2.29
CA ARG A 119 -15.56 7.44 3.55
C ARG A 119 -15.00 6.08 3.98
N THR A 120 -13.71 6.09 4.29
CA THR A 120 -12.98 4.98 4.90
C THR A 120 -12.64 5.36 6.34
N THR A 121 -12.94 4.48 7.28
CA THR A 121 -12.69 4.68 8.70
C THR A 121 -11.74 3.59 9.18
N LEU A 122 -10.61 4.00 9.78
CA LEU A 122 -9.77 3.12 10.58
C LEU A 122 -10.22 3.28 12.02
N SER A 123 -10.84 2.26 12.60
CA SER A 123 -11.44 2.32 13.93
C SER A 123 -10.60 1.57 14.95
N GLY A 124 -10.42 2.15 16.14
CA GLY A 124 -9.85 1.45 17.30
C GLY A 124 -10.91 0.81 18.20
N ASP A 125 -12.21 0.96 17.89
CA ASP A 125 -13.31 0.28 18.57
C ASP A 125 -13.37 -1.19 18.13
N ILE A 126 -12.41 -1.98 18.63
CA ILE A 126 -12.24 -3.39 18.25
C ILE A 126 -13.35 -4.30 18.81
N ASP A 127 -13.99 -3.88 19.91
CA ASP A 127 -15.17 -4.54 20.47
C ASP A 127 -16.46 -4.21 19.68
N GLN A 128 -16.41 -3.17 18.83
CA GLN A 128 -17.52 -2.68 18.00
C GLN A 128 -18.78 -2.34 18.82
N ASN A 129 -18.57 -1.83 20.03
CA ASN A 129 -19.64 -1.62 21.02
C ASN A 129 -19.69 -0.17 21.53
N ASP A 130 -18.87 0.73 20.97
CA ASP A 130 -18.90 2.14 21.30
C ASP A 130 -20.23 2.78 20.88
N ILE A 131 -20.78 3.61 21.76
CA ILE A 131 -22.00 4.37 21.50
C ILE A 131 -21.73 5.88 21.65
N ALA A 132 -22.78 6.69 21.49
CA ALA A 132 -22.69 8.14 21.58
C ALA A 132 -21.96 8.61 22.86
N ASN A 133 -21.23 9.71 22.74
CA ASN A 133 -20.45 10.32 23.83
C ASN A 133 -19.27 9.45 24.35
N PHE A 134 -18.70 8.59 23.52
CA PHE A 134 -17.49 7.80 23.84
C PHE A 134 -17.67 6.87 25.05
N THR A 135 -18.87 6.34 25.23
CA THR A 135 -19.13 5.30 26.23
C THR A 135 -18.86 3.92 25.63
N ASN A 136 -18.47 2.96 26.47
CA ASN A 136 -18.01 1.59 26.15
C ASN A 136 -16.60 1.43 25.56
N ASN A 137 -15.76 2.47 25.59
CA ASN A 137 -14.41 2.46 25.03
C ASN A 137 -13.36 1.59 25.76
N ALA A 138 -13.76 0.77 26.73
CA ALA A 138 -12.85 -0.02 27.55
C ALA A 138 -12.13 -1.12 26.73
N GLY A 139 -12.77 -1.59 25.66
CA GLY A 139 -12.22 -2.56 24.71
C GLY A 139 -11.31 -1.97 23.66
N ASN A 140 -11.28 -0.65 23.49
CA ASN A 140 -10.62 -0.03 22.33
C ASN A 140 -9.11 -0.29 22.32
N SER A 141 -8.55 -0.42 21.12
CA SER A 141 -7.12 -0.38 20.88
C SER A 141 -6.49 0.87 21.49
N TYR A 142 -5.30 0.71 22.09
CA TYR A 142 -4.56 1.84 22.65
C TYR A 142 -4.10 2.84 21.58
N HIS A 143 -3.79 2.33 20.39
CA HIS A 143 -3.41 3.12 19.23
C HIS A 143 -4.15 2.60 18.01
N VAL A 144 -4.76 3.50 17.24
CA VAL A 144 -5.37 3.13 15.95
C VAL A 144 -4.28 2.91 14.91
N VAL A 145 -3.32 3.85 14.80
CA VAL A 145 -2.24 3.82 13.82
C VAL A 145 -0.91 4.00 14.55
N ILE A 146 0.09 3.21 14.16
CA ILE A 146 1.48 3.38 14.60
C ILE A 146 2.40 3.50 13.37
N ALA A 147 3.50 4.22 13.53
CA ALA A 147 4.53 4.36 12.51
C ALA A 147 5.91 4.41 13.18
N SER A 148 6.88 3.71 12.61
CA SER A 148 8.30 3.80 12.99
C SER A 148 9.06 4.42 11.82
N GLY A 149 9.61 5.62 12.03
CA GLY A 149 10.43 6.34 11.05
C GLY A 149 11.82 5.75 10.92
#